data_AF-A0A235CM01-F1
#
_entry.id   AF-A0A235CM01-F1
#
_cell.length_a   1.000
_cell.length_b   1.000
_cell.length_c   1.000
_cell.angle_alpha   90.00
_cell.angle_beta   90.00
_cell.angle_gamma   90.00
#
_symmetry.space_group_name_H-M   'P 1'
#
loop_
_entity.id
_entity.type
_entity.pdbx_description
1 polymer ?
#
loop_
_entity_poly.entity_id
_entity_poly.type
_entity_poly.pdbx_seq_one_letter_code
_entity_poly.pdbx_strand_id
1 'polypeptide(L)'
;MTTKAPSHEAAATGPCAIDVTDLKIQIQEARQDIAHDAMAIEVIGDLLAQHDDDCGLSDDHKRSIGWTISRLGQSIMAAHNEIGRLEDSLLLAQRRLEMAA
;
A
#
# COMPACT_ATOMS: atom_id res chain seq x y z
N MET A 1 -49.95 33.48 1.32
CA MET A 1 -49.05 33.18 0.18
C MET A 1 -48.28 31.92 0.53
N THR A 2 -48.51 30.88 -0.25
CA THR A 2 -47.88 29.56 -0.24
C THR A 2 -46.40 29.67 -0.63
N THR A 3 -45.51 28.92 0.04
CA THR A 3 -44.53 27.95 -0.53
C THR A 3 -43.44 27.68 0.52
N LYS A 4 -43.41 26.49 1.13
CA LYS A 4 -42.86 25.20 0.65
C LYS A 4 -41.44 25.03 1.20
N ALA A 5 -41.31 24.14 2.19
CA ALA A 5 -40.03 23.66 2.69
C ALA A 5 -39.22 23.05 1.53
N PRO A 6 -37.90 23.30 1.44
CA PRO A 6 -37.04 22.43 0.65
C PRO A 6 -36.77 21.20 1.50
N SER A 7 -37.51 20.13 1.18
CA SER A 7 -37.11 18.76 1.43
C SER A 7 -35.72 18.57 0.82
N HIS A 8 -34.68 18.62 1.63
CA HIS A 8 -33.44 17.96 1.25
C HIS A 8 -33.65 16.48 1.51
N GLU A 9 -34.12 15.80 0.47
CA GLU A 9 -33.84 14.39 0.27
C GLU A 9 -32.31 14.24 0.40
N ALA A 10 -31.86 13.78 1.56
CA ALA A 10 -30.57 13.15 1.69
C ALA A 10 -30.67 11.91 0.81
N ALA A 11 -30.27 12.08 -0.46
CA ALA A 11 -30.09 11.00 -1.40
C ALA A 11 -29.30 9.93 -0.67
N ALA A 12 -29.95 8.77 -0.53
CA ALA A 12 -29.40 7.60 0.10
C ALA A 12 -27.95 7.44 -0.38
N THR A 13 -27.01 7.56 0.56
CA THR A 13 -25.75 6.85 0.45
C THR A 13 -26.12 5.38 0.36
N GLY A 14 -26.34 4.93 -0.87
CA GLY A 14 -26.48 3.53 -1.22
C GLY A 14 -25.28 2.77 -0.66
N PRO A 15 -25.45 1.47 -0.35
CA PRO A 15 -24.47 0.70 0.37
C PRO A 15 -23.12 0.87 -0.32
N CYS A 16 -22.10 1.19 0.48
CA CYS A 16 -20.71 1.28 0.06
C CYS A 16 -20.32 -0.07 -0.55
N ALA A 17 -20.61 -0.23 -1.85
CA ALA A 17 -20.21 -1.37 -2.62
C ALA A 17 -18.71 -1.16 -2.80
N ILE A 18 -17.93 -1.83 -1.98
CA ILE A 18 -16.50 -1.95 -2.17
C ILE A 18 -16.33 -2.49 -3.61
N ASP A 19 -15.88 -1.63 -4.53
CA ASP A 19 -15.72 -2.00 -5.93
C ASP A 19 -14.54 -2.97 -6.03
N VAL A 20 -14.79 -4.12 -6.64
CA VAL A 20 -13.77 -5.12 -6.98
C VAL A 20 -12.64 -4.47 -7.79
N THR A 21 -12.95 -3.47 -8.60
CA THR A 21 -11.99 -2.69 -9.37
C THR A 21 -11.10 -1.84 -8.47
N ASP A 22 -11.68 -1.11 -7.51
CA ASP A 22 -10.93 -0.29 -6.55
C ASP A 22 -10.00 -1.16 -5.68
N LEU A 23 -10.47 -2.32 -5.23
CA LEU A 23 -9.63 -3.25 -4.46
C LEU A 23 -8.44 -3.77 -5.29
N LYS A 24 -8.65 -4.07 -6.57
CA LYS A 24 -7.56 -4.50 -7.47
C LYS A 24 -6.53 -3.39 -7.68
N ILE A 25 -6.98 -2.13 -7.80
CA ILE A 25 -6.10 -0.97 -7.92
C ILE A 25 -5.25 -0.84 -6.65
N GLN A 26 -5.87 -0.86 -5.46
CA GLN A 26 -5.15 -0.75 -4.19
C GLN A 26 -4.14 -1.89 -3.98
N ILE A 27 -4.47 -3.13 -4.37
CA ILE A 27 -3.53 -4.25 -4.34
C ILE A 27 -2.33 -3.98 -5.26
N GLN A 28 -2.58 -3.44 -6.46
CA GLN A 28 -1.52 -3.15 -7.41
C GLN A 28 -0.61 -2.01 -6.94
N GLU A 29 -1.18 -0.97 -6.32
CA GLU A 29 -0.42 0.14 -5.72
C GLU A 29 0.47 -0.37 -4.57
N ALA A 30 -0.07 -1.15 -3.64
CA ALA A 30 0.72 -1.73 -2.54
C ALA A 30 1.84 -2.66 -3.05
N ARG A 31 1.61 -3.38 -4.17
CA ARG A 31 2.67 -4.18 -4.83
C ARG A 31 3.76 -3.31 -5.45
N GLN A 32 3.41 -2.14 -6.00
CA GLN A 32 4.39 -1.18 -6.52
C GLN A 32 5.22 -0.58 -5.39
N ASP A 33 4.62 -0.27 -4.25
CA ASP A 33 5.35 0.22 -3.07
C ASP A 33 6.39 -0.80 -2.58
N ILE A 34 6.02 -2.08 -2.49
CA ILE A 34 6.96 -3.16 -2.15
C ILE A 34 8.11 -3.23 -3.17
N ALA A 35 7.80 -3.18 -4.46
CA ALA A 35 8.83 -3.24 -5.50
C ALA A 35 9.78 -2.04 -5.44
N HIS A 36 9.25 -0.84 -5.19
CA HIS A 36 10.03 0.37 -5.03
C HIS A 36 10.97 0.28 -3.81
N ASP A 37 10.45 -0.12 -2.66
CA ASP A 37 11.24 -0.26 -1.44
C ASP A 37 12.31 -1.37 -1.56
N ALA A 38 11.99 -2.47 -2.25
CA ALA A 38 12.95 -3.54 -2.53
C ALA A 38 14.10 -3.06 -3.43
N MET A 39 13.80 -2.31 -4.50
CA MET A 39 14.83 -1.68 -5.35
C MET A 39 15.68 -0.69 -4.56
N ALA A 40 15.08 0.07 -3.65
CA ALA A 40 15.83 0.99 -2.79
C ALA A 40 16.82 0.25 -1.89
N ILE A 41 16.44 -0.91 -1.33
CA ILE A 41 17.34 -1.77 -0.55
C ILE A 41 18.49 -2.29 -1.43
N GLU A 42 18.20 -2.74 -2.65
CA GLU A 42 19.20 -3.24 -3.60
C GLU A 42 20.24 -2.16 -3.95
N VAL A 43 19.78 -0.96 -4.31
CA VAL A 43 20.66 0.19 -4.61
C VAL A 43 21.51 0.57 -3.40
N ILE A 44 20.96 0.54 -2.19
CA ILE A 44 21.74 0.75 -0.97
C ILE A 44 22.81 -0.33 -0.81
N GLY A 45 22.47 -1.60 -1.11
CA GLY A 45 23.41 -2.72 -1.10
C GLY A 45 24.58 -2.55 -2.08
N ASP A 46 24.29 -2.12 -3.31
CA ASP A 46 25.33 -1.87 -4.33
C ASP A 46 26.24 -0.71 -3.93
N LEU A 47 25.68 0.38 -3.41
CA LEU A 47 26.44 1.52 -2.91
C LEU A 47 27.33 1.13 -1.72
N LEU A 48 26.86 0.25 -0.84
CA LEU A 48 27.66 -0.30 0.26
C LEU A 48 28.84 -1.11 -0.26
N ALA A 49 28.61 -2.02 -1.22
CA ALA A 49 29.66 -2.85 -1.80
C ALA A 49 30.75 -1.99 -2.46
N GLN A 50 30.33 -0.98 -3.24
CA GLN A 50 31.26 -0.04 -3.87
C GLN A 50 32.09 0.75 -2.85
N HIS A 51 31.48 1.24 -1.77
CA HIS A 51 32.18 2.02 -0.74
C HIS A 51 33.14 1.20 0.13
N ASP A 52 32.82 -0.07 0.39
CA ASP A 52 33.71 -0.97 1.14
C ASP A 52 34.98 -1.27 0.34
N ASP A 53 34.85 -1.41 -0.99
CA ASP A 53 35.98 -1.60 -1.91
C ASP A 53 36.86 -0.34 -2.04
N ASP A 54 36.27 0.87 -2.00
CA ASP A 54 36.99 2.11 -2.27
C ASP A 54 37.69 2.73 -1.05
N CYS A 55 37.08 2.71 0.14
CA CYS A 55 37.62 3.40 1.34
C CYS A 55 37.20 2.81 2.71
N GLY A 56 36.28 1.84 2.74
CA GLY A 56 35.65 1.36 3.97
C GLY A 56 34.67 2.38 4.56
N LEU A 57 33.53 1.90 5.07
CA LEU A 57 32.49 2.76 5.66
C LEU A 57 32.76 3.06 7.14
N SER A 58 32.54 4.31 7.56
CA SER A 58 32.54 4.67 8.98
C SER A 58 31.35 4.04 9.72
N ASP A 59 31.50 3.84 11.03
CA ASP A 59 30.47 3.22 11.87
C ASP A 59 29.15 4.00 11.88
N ASP A 60 29.21 5.33 11.78
CA ASP A 60 28.02 6.18 11.70
C ASP A 60 27.28 6.01 10.37
N HIS A 61 28.00 5.85 9.25
CA HIS A 61 27.38 5.51 7.97
C HIS A 61 26.75 4.13 8.01
N LYS A 62 27.45 3.11 8.53
CA LYS A 62 26.90 1.76 8.70
C LYS A 62 25.63 1.77 9.55
N ARG A 63 25.61 2.54 10.64
CA ARG A 63 24.43 2.69 11.51
C ARG A 63 23.27 3.36 10.76
N SER A 64 23.52 4.47 10.07
CA SER A 64 22.49 5.19 9.31
C SER A 64 21.88 4.32 8.20
N ILE A 65 22.70 3.54 7.51
CA ILE A 65 22.25 2.62 6.47
C ILE A 65 21.44 1.47 7.07
N GLY A 66 21.90 0.88 8.18
CA GLY A 66 21.15 -0.15 8.89
C GLY A 66 19.76 0.33 9.35
N TRP A 67 19.64 1.58 9.78
CA TRP A 67 18.34 2.19 10.12
C TRP A 67 17.43 2.35 8.91
N THR A 68 18.00 2.78 7.77
CA THR A 68 17.27 2.95 6.52
C THR A 68 16.74 1.61 6.00
N ILE A 69 17.58 0.58 5.96
CA ILE A 69 17.18 -0.79 5.57
C ILE A 69 16.09 -1.32 6.50
N SER A 70 16.23 -1.13 7.81
CA SER A 70 15.22 -1.55 8.78
C SER A 70 13.87 -0.86 8.56
N ARG A 71 13.87 0.44 8.23
CA ARG A 71 12.66 1.20 7.92
C ARG A 71 11.98 0.72 6.64
N LEU A 72 12.76 0.47 5.58
CA LEU A 72 12.25 -0.08 4.31
C LEU A 72 11.68 -1.50 4.51
N GLY A 73 12.34 -2.33 5.31
CA GLY A 73 11.83 -3.66 5.67
C GLY A 73 10.48 -3.61 6.41
N GLN A 74 10.31 -2.66 7.34
CA GLN A 74 9.02 -2.43 8.02
C GLN A 74 7.94 -1.94 7.05
N SER A 75 8.29 -1.05 6.12
CA SER A 75 7.39 -0.55 5.07
C SER A 75 6.89 -1.70 4.19
N ILE A 76 7.80 -2.55 3.70
CA ILE A 76 7.47 -3.75 2.91
C ILE A 76 6.53 -4.69 3.68
N MET A 77 6.82 -4.96 4.96
CA MET A 77 5.93 -5.80 5.78
C MET A 77 4.53 -5.20 5.93
N ALA A 78 4.43 -3.88 6.12
CA ALA A 78 3.14 -3.20 6.24
C ALA A 78 2.34 -3.28 4.94
N ALA A 79 2.98 -2.99 3.80
CA ALA A 79 2.35 -3.10 2.49
C ALA A 79 1.92 -4.55 2.17
N HIS A 80 2.73 -5.54 2.54
CA HIS A 80 2.38 -6.95 2.36
C HIS A 80 1.15 -7.36 3.19
N ASN A 81 1.06 -6.90 4.44
CA ASN A 81 -0.12 -7.15 5.27
C ASN A 81 -1.38 -6.50 4.68
N GLU A 82 -1.24 -5.29 4.12
CA GLU A 82 -2.36 -4.60 3.48
C GLU A 82 -2.82 -5.32 2.21
N ILE A 83 -1.90 -5.84 1.38
CA ILE A 83 -2.25 -6.70 0.25
C ILE A 83 -3.11 -7.88 0.72
N GLY A 84 -2.69 -8.58 1.77
CA GLY A 84 -3.47 -9.71 2.31
C GLY A 84 -4.89 -9.31 2.71
N ARG A 85 -5.03 -8.16 3.41
CA ARG A 85 -6.33 -7.62 3.81
C ARG A 85 -7.21 -7.26 2.62
N LEU A 86 -6.62 -6.69 1.57
CA LEU A 86 -7.32 -6.32 0.35
C LEU A 86 -7.71 -7.55 -0.49
N GLU A 87 -6.86 -8.59 -0.55
CA GLU A 87 -7.14 -9.85 -1.21
C GLU A 87 -8.31 -10.60 -0.53
N ASP A 88 -8.34 -10.63 0.80
CA ASP A 88 -9.48 -11.17 1.56
C ASP A 88 -10.78 -10.39 1.27
N SER A 89 -10.69 -9.05 1.23
CA SER A 89 -11.81 -8.17 0.90
C SER A 89 -12.31 -8.39 -0.53
N LEU A 90 -11.38 -8.61 -1.47
CA LEU A 90 -11.65 -8.87 -2.88
C LEU A 90 -12.40 -10.19 -3.05
N LEU A 91 -11.94 -11.23 -2.37
CA LEU A 91 -12.57 -12.56 -2.41
C LEU A 91 -13.99 -12.52 -1.83
N LEU A 92 -14.21 -11.76 -0.75
CA LEU A 92 -15.54 -11.54 -0.19
C LEU A 92 -16.45 -10.75 -1.13
N ALA A 93 -15.94 -9.70 -1.77
CA ALA A 93 -16.69 -8.90 -2.74
C ALA A 93 -17.10 -9.71 -3.97
N GLN A 94 -16.19 -10.54 -4.49
CA GLN A 94 -16.47 -11.44 -5.62
C GLN A 94 -17.55 -12.47 -5.29
N ARG A 95 -17.47 -13.13 -4.12
CA ARG A 95 -18.50 -14.08 -3.70
C ARG A 95 -19.88 -13.43 -3.56
N ARG A 96 -19.94 -12.18 -3.10
CA ARG A 96 -21.21 -11.44 -3.00
C ARG A 96 -21.81 -11.15 -4.38
N LEU A 97 -20.97 -10.82 -5.36
CA LEU A 97 -21.41 -10.61 -6.74
C LEU A 97 -21.91 -11.92 -7.37
N GLU A 98 -21.21 -13.04 -7.17
CA GLU A 98 -21.62 -14.35 -7.66
C GLU A 98 -22.97 -14.81 -7.09
N MET A 99 -23.27 -14.53 -5.81
CA MET A 99 -24.56 -14.87 -5.22
C MET A 99 -25.69 -13.90 -5.62
N ALA A 100 -25.36 -12.74 -6.17
CA ALA A 100 -26.33 -11.73 -6.61
C ALA A 100 -26.66 -11.83 -8.11
N ALA A 101 -25.88 -12.62 -8.88
CA ALA A 101 -26.06 -12.89 -10.31
C ALA A 101 -26.92 -14.15 -10.53
#